data_AF-A0A350H3N9-F1
#
_entry.id   AF-A0A350H3N9-F1
#
_cell.length_a   1.000
_cell.length_b   1.000
_cell.length_c   1.000
_cell.angle_alpha   90.00
_cell.angle_beta   90.00
_cell.angle_gamma   90.00
#
_symmetry.space_group_name_H-M   'P 1'
#
loop_
_entity.id
_entity.type
_entity.pdbx_description
1 polymer ?
#
loop_
_entity_poly.entity_id
_entity_poly.type
_entity_poly.pdbx_seq_one_letter_code
_entity_poly.pdbx_strand_id
1 'polypeptide(L)'
;MRNVWKKVCACVLCATMMVGVKVPSTSKQDMINVTAEDDHDGEFTYQKKTYQYKNIDSSKISIVRIKEQGGEVTVPSTVTIGGKKKTVTRIDGPFADYQTYTAISLPSTVTEVSYSAFAFCVINKLKLSDNLEKIGEWVFWGADIKQISCSSKKLKEVGGYIFCDAKSPDIAVLGDWLVRYNVPSDVKTIDLTSSKLSGVTKAVNFVFNFDEHVTDLKIGNNNALLKTNYYWNGCQRNIKNVYLNGKLVKCTGANETVPKIIKDNYDFFDWGNFNAEYTKQKAKYVLNNLGLNYYGPNNKIIGTLSAAEEYKICKKVHDYIVKNYTYDVKANGSFGKVFNCHTVTKCQYDCQMYAYLVECAGVDAETCYQEGGNHAWDVVSIGGNLYYVDTTNDRANHMYCLFLYSNETSDKGTDMWGGGHINSNQRYTNYASDKWDLQTHPFANRNLNGKRPNCNIIHGDINKDYYCRGGDDEMLGAFLCVGSTIRNKCLKSKDGYVSLTDSEFKTINSSTSGNKTITLAKKENGKIKLLFDPSACDVNFDGAVNICDLVCINQRLGDPLKK
;
A
#
# COMPACT_ATOMS: atom_id res chain seq x y z
N MET A 1 25.91 42.67 -19.64
CA MET A 1 26.31 41.74 -18.56
C MET A 1 25.23 41.77 -17.49
N ARG A 2 24.66 40.61 -17.12
CA ARG A 2 24.05 40.21 -15.82
C ARG A 2 23.10 41.24 -15.13
N ASN A 3 21.91 40.94 -14.64
CA ASN A 3 21.29 39.68 -14.24
C ASN A 3 19.85 40.02 -13.73
N VAL A 4 18.91 39.11 -14.00
CA VAL A 4 17.98 38.51 -13.00
C VAL A 4 16.78 39.32 -12.44
N TRP A 5 15.59 38.86 -12.86
CA TRP A 5 14.31 38.64 -12.12
C TRP A 5 13.52 39.83 -11.53
N LYS A 6 12.29 40.02 -12.03
CA LYS A 6 11.03 39.71 -11.31
C LYS A 6 9.83 39.78 -12.28
N LYS A 7 9.31 38.60 -12.64
CA LYS A 7 7.97 38.42 -13.21
C LYS A 7 6.97 38.29 -12.05
N VAL A 8 5.87 39.01 -12.10
CA VAL A 8 4.68 38.73 -11.28
C VAL A 8 3.52 38.54 -12.26
N CYS A 9 3.19 37.27 -12.54
CA CYS A 9 1.91 36.88 -13.09
C CYS A 9 0.91 36.87 -11.94
N ALA A 10 -0.18 37.62 -12.08
CA ALA A 10 -1.36 37.44 -11.25
C ALA A 10 -2.06 36.14 -11.70
N CYS A 11 -1.60 35.02 -11.15
CA CYS A 11 -2.35 33.77 -11.05
C CYS A 11 -2.63 33.56 -9.56
N VAL A 12 -3.90 33.59 -9.18
CA VAL A 12 -4.42 33.42 -7.80
C VAL A 12 -5.67 32.57 -7.99
N LEU A 13 -5.91 31.44 -7.32
CA LEU A 13 -5.15 30.64 -6.35
C LEU A 13 -5.96 29.33 -6.18
N CYS A 14 -5.31 28.17 -6.07
CA CYS A 14 -5.93 27.00 -5.44
C CYS A 14 -5.35 26.83 -4.02
N ALA A 15 -6.26 26.57 -3.08
CA ALA A 15 -6.12 25.94 -1.75
C ALA A 15 -5.32 26.64 -0.62
N THR A 16 -6.08 26.97 0.43
CA THR A 16 -5.75 27.08 1.87
C THR A 16 -4.68 28.07 2.33
N MET A 17 -5.13 29.23 2.82
CA MET A 17 -4.69 29.81 4.10
C MET A 17 -5.79 30.75 4.63
N MET A 18 -6.44 30.34 5.72
CA MET A 18 -7.10 31.28 6.63
C MET A 18 -6.02 32.11 7.30
N VAL A 19 -5.71 33.30 6.77
CA VAL A 19 -5.13 34.40 7.56
C VAL A 19 -5.68 35.71 7.00
N GLY A 20 -6.38 36.45 7.84
CA GLY A 20 -6.94 37.76 7.48
C GLY A 20 -5.85 38.77 7.17
N VAL A 21 -5.79 39.22 5.92
CA VAL A 21 -5.14 40.48 5.55
C VAL A 21 -6.14 41.27 4.72
N LYS A 22 -6.66 42.34 5.30
CA LYS A 22 -7.44 43.37 4.58
C LYS A 22 -6.48 44.09 3.63
N VAL A 23 -6.64 43.88 2.33
CA VAL A 23 -5.98 44.72 1.31
C VAL A 23 -6.92 45.91 1.02
N PRO A 24 -6.47 47.18 1.08
CA PRO A 24 -7.32 48.34 0.80
C PRO A 24 -7.80 48.34 -0.65
N SER A 25 -9.09 48.60 -0.87
CA SER A 25 -9.66 48.79 -2.20
C SER A 25 -9.21 50.13 -2.78
N THR A 26 -8.40 50.12 -3.84
CA THR A 26 -8.17 51.30 -4.69
C THR A 26 -9.39 51.56 -5.57
N SER A 27 -9.76 52.83 -5.72
CA SER A 27 -10.93 53.29 -6.46
C SER A 27 -10.79 53.06 -7.97
N LYS A 28 -11.94 52.85 -8.63
CA LYS A 28 -12.12 52.47 -10.04
C LYS A 28 -11.48 53.36 -11.13
N GLN A 29 -10.76 54.43 -10.78
CA GLN A 29 -10.42 55.50 -11.72
C GLN A 29 -8.96 55.55 -12.20
N ASP A 30 -8.05 54.74 -11.64
CA ASP A 30 -6.64 54.68 -12.06
C ASP A 30 -6.22 53.30 -12.60
N MET A 31 -7.08 52.63 -13.37
CA MET A 31 -6.64 51.50 -14.19
C MET A 31 -5.94 52.02 -15.44
N ILE A 32 -4.61 52.04 -15.41
CA ILE A 32 -3.77 52.22 -16.59
C ILE A 32 -4.08 51.08 -17.57
N ASN A 33 -4.72 51.39 -18.70
CA ASN A 33 -4.89 50.46 -19.80
C ASN A 33 -3.52 50.18 -20.43
N VAL A 34 -2.83 49.14 -19.95
CA VAL A 34 -1.73 48.53 -20.68
C VAL A 34 -2.36 47.67 -21.76
N THR A 35 -2.50 48.19 -22.98
CA THR A 35 -2.79 47.37 -24.17
C THR A 35 -1.61 46.42 -24.36
N ALA A 36 -1.79 45.16 -23.96
CA ALA A 36 -0.85 44.09 -24.28
C ALA A 36 -0.67 44.00 -25.80
N GLU A 37 0.55 43.75 -26.25
CA GLU A 37 0.87 43.41 -27.64
C GLU A 37 -0.11 42.34 -28.15
N ASP A 38 -0.59 42.49 -29.39
CA ASP A 38 -1.60 41.63 -29.99
C ASP A 38 -1.21 40.14 -29.86
N ASP A 39 -2.03 39.38 -29.16
CA ASP A 39 -1.85 37.94 -28.96
C ASP A 39 -2.26 37.11 -30.19
N HIS A 40 -2.20 37.69 -31.39
CA HIS A 40 -2.61 37.09 -32.66
C HIS A 40 -1.80 37.69 -33.81
N ASP A 41 -1.66 36.95 -34.91
CA ASP A 41 -0.89 37.36 -36.08
C ASP A 41 -1.74 38.06 -37.15
N GLY A 42 -3.06 38.07 -36.99
CA GLY A 42 -3.99 38.76 -37.88
C GLY A 42 -5.44 38.31 -37.73
N GLU A 43 -6.29 38.90 -38.58
CA GLU A 43 -7.74 38.66 -38.60
C GLU A 43 -8.22 38.24 -40.00
N PHE A 44 -9.29 37.47 -40.07
CA PHE A 44 -10.05 37.24 -41.30
C PHE A 44 -11.55 37.14 -41.01
N THR A 45 -12.40 37.43 -41.99
CA THR A 45 -13.85 37.28 -41.88
C THR A 45 -14.34 36.02 -42.58
N TYR A 46 -15.20 35.25 -41.90
CA TYR A 46 -15.89 34.09 -42.44
C TYR A 46 -17.32 34.04 -41.90
N GLN A 47 -18.32 33.90 -42.77
CA GLN A 47 -19.74 33.91 -42.40
C GLN A 47 -20.15 35.08 -41.48
N LYS A 48 -19.71 36.30 -41.81
CA LYS A 48 -19.98 37.53 -41.04
C LYS A 48 -19.40 37.54 -39.61
N LYS A 49 -18.48 36.63 -39.31
CA LYS A 49 -17.71 36.62 -38.07
C LYS A 49 -16.23 36.81 -38.38
N THR A 50 -15.54 37.58 -37.55
CA THR A 50 -14.14 37.93 -37.59
C THR A 50 -13.38 37.05 -36.61
N TYR A 51 -12.39 36.34 -37.13
CA TYR A 51 -11.57 35.38 -36.42
C TYR A 51 -10.16 35.92 -36.27
N GLN A 52 -9.64 35.91 -35.04
CA GLN A 52 -8.24 36.18 -34.74
C GLN A 52 -7.45 34.87 -34.84
N TYR A 53 -6.32 34.88 -35.54
CA TYR A 53 -5.52 33.66 -35.78
C TYR A 53 -4.04 33.84 -35.44
N LYS A 54 -3.34 32.73 -35.18
CA LYS A 54 -1.86 32.65 -35.18
C LYS A 54 -1.38 31.74 -36.29
N ASN A 55 -0.24 32.07 -36.88
CA ASN A 55 0.44 31.18 -37.80
C ASN A 55 1.11 30.05 -37.02
N ILE A 56 0.84 28.82 -37.45
CA ILE A 56 1.60 27.65 -37.00
C ILE A 56 2.80 27.46 -37.94
N ASP A 57 2.55 27.56 -39.25
CA ASP A 57 3.57 27.56 -40.30
C ASP A 57 3.06 28.35 -41.52
N SER A 58 3.75 28.27 -42.66
CA SER A 58 3.40 29.00 -43.89
C SER A 58 2.03 28.62 -44.47
N SER A 59 1.51 27.44 -44.12
CA SER A 59 0.30 26.81 -44.66
C SER A 59 -0.79 26.52 -43.62
N LYS A 60 -0.49 26.65 -42.32
CA LYS A 60 -1.40 26.31 -41.21
C LYS A 60 -1.55 27.45 -40.21
N ILE A 61 -2.76 27.55 -39.66
CA ILE A 61 -3.10 28.52 -38.62
C ILE A 61 -3.83 27.85 -37.46
N SER A 62 -3.75 28.48 -36.29
CA SER A 62 -4.67 28.26 -35.17
C SER A 62 -5.64 29.43 -35.04
N ILE A 63 -6.83 29.17 -34.50
CA ILE A 63 -7.78 30.23 -34.18
C ILE A 63 -7.68 30.54 -32.68
N VAL A 64 -7.50 31.82 -32.37
CA VAL A 64 -7.32 32.31 -30.99
C VAL A 64 -8.62 32.81 -30.42
N ARG A 65 -9.44 33.56 -31.20
CA ARG A 65 -10.68 34.20 -30.74
C ARG A 65 -11.68 34.48 -31.87
N ILE A 66 -12.95 34.66 -31.52
CA ILE A 66 -14.00 35.20 -32.41
C ILE A 66 -14.52 36.51 -31.82
N LYS A 67 -14.55 37.59 -32.61
CA LYS A 67 -14.96 38.92 -32.12
C LYS A 67 -16.47 39.05 -31.93
N GLU A 68 -17.24 38.50 -32.87
CA GLU A 68 -18.69 38.53 -32.85
C GLU A 68 -19.22 37.34 -32.05
N GLN A 69 -19.53 37.63 -30.79
CA GLN A 69 -20.01 36.70 -29.77
C GLN A 69 -21.43 36.21 -30.09
N GLY A 70 -21.81 35.01 -29.62
CA GLY A 70 -23.18 34.52 -29.77
C GLY A 70 -23.47 33.66 -31.01
N GLY A 71 -24.58 32.92 -30.93
CA GLY A 71 -25.20 32.23 -32.06
C GLY A 71 -24.47 30.96 -32.52
N GLU A 72 -24.64 30.62 -33.79
CA GLU A 72 -23.98 29.46 -34.42
C GLU A 72 -22.62 29.85 -34.99
N VAL A 73 -21.62 29.00 -34.75
CA VAL A 73 -20.24 29.17 -35.21
C VAL A 73 -19.82 27.92 -35.97
N THR A 74 -19.43 28.10 -37.22
CA THR A 74 -18.73 27.07 -38.01
C THR A 74 -17.33 27.57 -38.31
N VAL A 75 -16.32 26.90 -37.75
CA VAL A 75 -14.91 27.25 -38.02
C VAL A 75 -14.54 26.75 -39.43
N PRO A 76 -13.97 27.59 -40.30
CA PRO A 76 -13.63 27.17 -41.67
C PRO A 76 -12.46 26.17 -41.66
N SER A 77 -12.49 25.18 -42.56
CA SER A 77 -11.36 24.25 -42.73
C SER A 77 -10.13 24.93 -43.33
N THR A 78 -10.36 25.89 -44.23
CA THR A 78 -9.30 26.64 -44.92
C THR A 78 -9.75 28.07 -45.18
N VAL A 79 -8.80 29.00 -45.20
CA VAL A 79 -9.02 30.43 -45.49
C VAL A 79 -7.92 30.97 -46.39
N THR A 80 -8.17 32.07 -47.11
CA THR A 80 -7.16 32.76 -47.92
C THR A 80 -6.72 34.03 -47.20
N ILE A 81 -5.45 34.09 -46.81
CA ILE A 81 -4.85 35.23 -46.10
C ILE A 81 -3.64 35.69 -46.92
N GLY A 82 -3.62 36.97 -47.33
CA GLY A 82 -2.54 37.51 -48.17
C GLY A 82 -2.34 36.75 -49.48
N GLY A 83 -3.43 36.31 -50.11
CA GLY A 83 -3.40 35.52 -51.36
C GLY A 83 -2.96 34.06 -51.21
N LYS A 84 -2.61 33.61 -49.99
CA LYS A 84 -2.18 32.23 -49.73
C LYS A 84 -3.27 31.46 -48.99
N LYS A 85 -3.55 30.24 -49.46
CA LYS A 85 -4.46 29.31 -48.78
C LYS A 85 -3.78 28.77 -47.52
N LYS A 86 -4.46 28.90 -46.38
CA LYS A 86 -4.05 28.35 -45.08
C LYS A 86 -5.12 27.43 -44.52
N THR A 87 -4.69 26.37 -43.86
CA THR A 87 -5.56 25.35 -43.23
C THR A 87 -5.69 25.62 -41.74
N VAL A 88 -6.90 25.57 -41.21
CA VAL A 88 -7.15 25.68 -39.77
C VAL A 88 -6.93 24.32 -39.12
N THR A 89 -5.91 24.20 -38.28
CA THR A 89 -5.52 22.90 -37.69
C THR A 89 -5.59 22.85 -36.17
N ARG A 90 -5.76 23.99 -35.48
CA ARG A 90 -5.81 24.06 -34.02
C ARG A 90 -6.75 25.15 -33.52
N ILE A 91 -7.39 24.91 -32.37
CA ILE A 91 -8.14 25.90 -31.61
C ILE A 91 -7.36 26.22 -30.35
N ASP A 92 -6.96 27.48 -30.17
CA ASP A 92 -6.18 27.94 -29.02
C ASP A 92 -7.09 28.57 -27.96
N GLY A 93 -6.69 28.48 -26.68
CA GLY A 93 -7.29 29.31 -25.64
C GLY A 93 -6.90 30.78 -25.85
N PRO A 94 -7.83 31.74 -25.75
CA PRO A 94 -9.20 31.65 -25.21
C PRO A 94 -10.32 31.76 -26.28
N PHE A 95 -10.37 30.83 -27.25
CA PHE A 95 -11.26 30.85 -28.43
C PHE A 95 -12.68 31.41 -28.22
N ALA A 96 -13.36 30.97 -27.17
CA ALA A 96 -14.76 31.25 -26.90
C ALA A 96 -15.01 32.04 -25.59
N ASP A 97 -13.96 32.52 -24.92
CA ASP A 97 -13.91 33.02 -23.53
C ASP A 97 -15.21 33.65 -22.99
N TYR A 98 -15.83 33.00 -21.99
CA TYR A 98 -17.05 33.45 -21.29
C TYR A 98 -18.27 33.74 -22.18
N GLN A 99 -18.36 33.14 -23.38
CA GLN A 99 -19.46 33.41 -24.31
C GLN A 99 -20.55 32.34 -24.30
N THR A 100 -21.73 32.77 -24.77
CA THR A 100 -22.86 31.87 -25.01
C THR A 100 -22.99 31.56 -26.50
N TYR A 101 -23.08 30.29 -26.87
CA TYR A 101 -23.28 29.83 -28.25
C TYR A 101 -24.42 28.82 -28.36
N THR A 102 -25.21 28.93 -29.43
CA THR A 102 -26.23 27.91 -29.74
C THR A 102 -25.57 26.66 -30.34
N ALA A 103 -24.56 26.83 -31.19
CA ALA A 103 -23.79 25.71 -31.70
C ALA A 103 -22.36 26.12 -32.09
N ILE A 104 -21.40 25.23 -31.87
CA ILE A 104 -20.04 25.34 -32.40
C ILE A 104 -19.71 24.06 -33.14
N SER A 105 -19.23 24.18 -34.39
CA SER A 105 -18.75 23.05 -35.19
C SER A 105 -17.31 23.27 -35.64
N LEU A 106 -16.41 22.38 -35.20
CA LEU A 106 -15.01 22.35 -35.63
C LEU A 106 -14.85 21.49 -36.90
N PRO A 107 -14.03 21.92 -37.88
CA PRO A 107 -13.82 21.16 -39.11
C PRO A 107 -12.87 19.98 -38.86
N SER A 108 -12.94 18.98 -39.74
CA SER A 108 -12.09 17.78 -39.70
C SER A 108 -10.60 18.05 -39.92
N THR A 109 -10.22 19.29 -40.28
CA THR A 109 -8.81 19.72 -40.37
C THR A 109 -8.22 20.07 -39.01
N VAL A 110 -9.05 20.34 -38.00
CA VAL A 110 -8.59 20.58 -36.63
C VAL A 110 -8.12 19.26 -36.02
N THR A 111 -6.89 19.26 -35.51
CA THR A 111 -6.23 18.10 -34.90
C THR A 111 -5.92 18.32 -33.43
N GLU A 112 -5.98 19.56 -32.93
CA GLU A 112 -5.73 19.89 -31.52
C GLU A 112 -6.69 20.98 -31.02
N VAL A 113 -7.17 20.81 -29.78
CA VAL A 113 -7.85 21.86 -28.99
C VAL A 113 -7.00 22.12 -27.75
N SER A 114 -6.45 23.32 -27.64
CA SER A 114 -5.46 23.68 -26.62
C SER A 114 -6.10 24.07 -25.27
N TYR A 115 -5.25 24.30 -24.27
CA TYR A 115 -5.59 24.71 -22.91
C TYR A 115 -6.72 25.76 -22.86
N SER A 116 -7.77 25.47 -22.06
CA SER A 116 -8.91 26.37 -21.78
C SER A 116 -9.65 26.96 -22.99
N ALA A 117 -9.63 26.32 -24.16
CA ALA A 117 -10.26 26.84 -25.38
C ALA A 117 -11.75 27.20 -25.25
N PHE A 118 -12.50 26.48 -24.41
CA PHE A 118 -13.93 26.66 -24.18
C PHE A 118 -14.24 26.89 -22.69
N ALA A 119 -13.29 27.40 -21.92
CA ALA A 119 -13.51 27.67 -20.50
C ALA A 119 -14.62 28.72 -20.31
N PHE A 120 -15.46 28.50 -19.28
CA PHE A 120 -16.57 29.35 -18.85
C PHE A 120 -17.61 29.67 -19.93
N CYS A 121 -17.67 28.89 -21.02
CA CYS A 121 -18.63 29.08 -22.09
C CYS A 121 -19.97 28.43 -21.79
N VAL A 122 -21.07 28.98 -22.30
CA VAL A 122 -22.38 28.32 -22.34
C VAL A 122 -22.63 27.84 -23.77
N ILE A 123 -22.68 26.54 -24.02
CA ILE A 123 -22.77 25.95 -25.37
C ILE A 123 -23.89 24.92 -25.42
N ASN A 124 -24.93 25.15 -26.23
CA ASN A 124 -25.99 24.15 -26.38
C ASN A 124 -25.51 22.92 -27.14
N LYS A 125 -24.75 23.10 -28.23
CA LYS A 125 -24.22 22.00 -29.04
C LYS A 125 -22.79 22.22 -29.50
N LEU A 126 -21.88 21.37 -29.07
CA LEU A 126 -20.47 21.36 -29.47
C LEU A 126 -20.15 20.11 -30.30
N LYS A 127 -19.75 20.31 -31.55
CA LYS A 127 -19.17 19.26 -32.39
C LYS A 127 -17.67 19.50 -32.52
N LEU A 128 -16.88 18.61 -31.92
CA LEU A 128 -15.43 18.57 -32.09
C LEU A 128 -15.06 17.89 -33.42
N SER A 129 -13.78 17.98 -33.79
CA SER A 129 -13.26 17.39 -35.02
C SER A 129 -13.26 15.85 -34.99
N ASP A 130 -13.66 15.24 -36.11
CA ASP A 130 -13.59 13.79 -36.32
C ASP A 130 -12.16 13.28 -36.60
N ASN A 131 -11.15 14.17 -36.64
CA ASN A 131 -9.72 13.83 -36.77
C ASN A 131 -8.88 14.35 -35.59
N LEU A 132 -9.52 14.72 -34.48
CA LEU A 132 -8.83 15.27 -33.32
C LEU A 132 -7.80 14.27 -32.77
N GLU A 133 -6.56 14.70 -32.60
CA GLU A 133 -5.47 13.91 -32.04
C GLU A 133 -5.20 14.25 -30.58
N LYS A 134 -5.48 15.48 -30.17
CA LYS A 134 -5.19 15.98 -28.82
C LYS A 134 -6.23 16.97 -28.28
N ILE A 135 -6.56 16.82 -27.01
CA ILE A 135 -7.33 17.78 -26.19
C ILE A 135 -6.42 18.21 -25.03
N GLY A 136 -6.25 19.52 -24.85
CA GLY A 136 -5.45 20.11 -23.77
C GLY A 136 -6.11 19.99 -22.39
N GLU A 137 -5.46 20.54 -21.37
CA GLU A 137 -6.02 20.59 -20.02
C GLU A 137 -7.08 21.70 -19.89
N TRP A 138 -8.04 21.54 -18.96
CA TRP A 138 -9.02 22.57 -18.59
C TRP A 138 -9.90 23.11 -19.74
N VAL A 139 -9.98 22.38 -20.85
CA VAL A 139 -10.61 22.84 -22.10
C VAL A 139 -12.05 23.34 -21.92
N PHE A 140 -12.83 22.69 -21.05
CA PHE A 140 -14.21 23.06 -20.71
C PHE A 140 -14.36 23.49 -19.25
N TRP A 141 -13.30 24.02 -18.62
CA TRP A 141 -13.34 24.45 -17.23
C TRP A 141 -14.45 25.48 -16.99
N GLY A 142 -15.38 25.20 -16.06
CA GLY A 142 -16.50 26.08 -15.75
C GLY A 142 -17.55 26.24 -16.85
N ALA A 143 -17.48 25.46 -17.94
CA ALA A 143 -18.40 25.59 -19.07
C ALA A 143 -19.76 24.94 -18.80
N ASP A 144 -20.86 25.49 -19.33
CA ASP A 144 -22.19 24.86 -19.37
C ASP A 144 -22.45 24.32 -20.78
N ILE A 145 -22.26 23.01 -20.98
CA ILE A 145 -22.36 22.34 -22.28
C ILE A 145 -23.53 21.36 -22.27
N LYS A 146 -24.58 21.59 -23.08
CA LYS A 146 -25.74 20.69 -23.12
C LYS A 146 -25.50 19.43 -23.96
N GLN A 147 -24.72 19.54 -25.04
CA GLN A 147 -24.39 18.41 -25.90
C GLN A 147 -22.97 18.56 -26.44
N ILE A 148 -22.15 17.51 -26.29
CA ILE A 148 -20.81 17.42 -26.90
C ILE A 148 -20.70 16.13 -27.73
N SER A 149 -20.03 16.21 -28.88
CA SER A 149 -19.76 15.05 -29.73
C SER A 149 -18.36 15.11 -30.36
N CYS A 150 -17.70 13.97 -30.42
CA CYS A 150 -16.40 13.78 -31.06
C CYS A 150 -16.28 12.32 -31.50
N SER A 151 -16.08 12.08 -32.80
CA SER A 151 -15.99 10.71 -33.34
C SER A 151 -14.56 10.33 -33.77
N SER A 152 -13.55 11.03 -33.24
CA SER A 152 -12.16 10.84 -33.69
C SER A 152 -11.58 9.50 -33.25
N LYS A 153 -11.21 8.68 -34.23
CA LYS A 153 -10.42 7.45 -34.01
C LYS A 153 -8.91 7.71 -33.86
N LYS A 154 -8.50 8.98 -33.95
CA LYS A 154 -7.09 9.40 -33.90
C LYS A 154 -6.72 10.05 -32.57
N LEU A 155 -7.67 10.16 -31.63
CA LEU A 155 -7.45 10.83 -30.35
C LEU A 155 -6.46 10.03 -29.49
N LYS A 156 -5.27 10.60 -29.29
CA LYS A 156 -4.14 9.97 -28.57
C LYS A 156 -3.98 10.52 -27.16
N GLU A 157 -4.36 11.78 -26.93
CA GLU A 157 -4.15 12.49 -25.67
C GLU A 157 -5.38 13.32 -25.29
N VAL A 158 -5.82 13.16 -24.05
CA VAL A 158 -6.82 14.00 -23.38
C VAL A 158 -6.19 14.54 -22.10
N GLY A 159 -6.09 15.87 -22.03
CA GLY A 159 -5.51 16.58 -20.89
C GLY A 159 -6.37 16.45 -19.63
N GLY A 160 -5.81 16.87 -18.51
CA GLY A 160 -6.48 16.78 -17.23
C GLY A 160 -7.55 17.83 -17.01
N TYR A 161 -8.48 17.52 -16.09
CA TYR A 161 -9.51 18.44 -15.62
C TYR A 161 -10.35 19.09 -16.72
N ILE A 162 -10.50 18.41 -17.87
CA ILE A 162 -11.16 19.00 -19.05
C ILE A 162 -12.57 19.48 -18.78
N PHE A 163 -13.27 18.94 -17.79
CA PHE A 163 -14.62 19.34 -17.38
C PHE A 163 -14.70 19.88 -15.95
N CYS A 164 -13.60 20.28 -15.32
CA CYS A 164 -13.68 20.81 -13.94
C CYS A 164 -14.68 21.96 -13.86
N ASP A 165 -15.50 21.99 -12.80
CA ASP A 165 -16.60 22.94 -12.58
C ASP A 165 -17.61 23.09 -13.74
N ALA A 166 -17.59 22.19 -14.72
CA ALA A 166 -18.48 22.27 -15.88
C ALA A 166 -19.90 21.77 -15.54
N LYS A 167 -20.92 22.34 -16.19
CA LYS A 167 -22.26 21.73 -16.31
C LYS A 167 -22.33 21.05 -17.67
N SER A 168 -21.79 19.84 -17.75
CA SER A 168 -21.67 19.08 -19.00
C SER A 168 -22.52 17.80 -18.94
N PRO A 169 -22.65 17.02 -20.04
CA PRO A 169 -23.31 15.73 -19.97
C PRO A 169 -22.57 14.79 -19.02
N ASP A 170 -23.31 13.96 -18.28
CA ASP A 170 -22.76 12.99 -17.32
C ASP A 170 -21.73 12.04 -17.97
N ILE A 171 -21.91 11.78 -19.27
CA ILE A 171 -21.05 10.94 -20.09
C ILE A 171 -20.74 11.67 -21.40
N ALA A 172 -19.46 11.93 -21.65
CA ALA A 172 -18.94 12.39 -22.93
C ALA A 172 -18.16 11.25 -23.59
N VAL A 173 -18.43 11.00 -24.88
CA VAL A 173 -17.63 10.09 -25.70
C VAL A 173 -16.78 10.95 -26.64
N LEU A 174 -15.46 10.87 -26.45
CA LEU A 174 -14.46 11.60 -27.21
C LEU A 174 -13.67 10.62 -28.07
N GLY A 175 -14.20 10.29 -29.24
CA GLY A 175 -13.62 9.23 -30.06
C GLY A 175 -13.81 7.86 -29.42
N ASP A 176 -12.70 7.14 -29.21
CA ASP A 176 -12.70 5.91 -28.42
C ASP A 176 -12.62 6.16 -26.90
N TRP A 177 -12.54 7.43 -26.47
CA TRP A 177 -12.42 7.79 -25.06
C TRP A 177 -13.79 7.98 -24.40
N LEU A 178 -14.03 7.29 -23.29
CA LEU A 178 -15.16 7.55 -22.42
C LEU A 178 -14.72 8.56 -21.36
N VAL A 179 -15.46 9.63 -21.13
CA VAL A 179 -15.21 10.61 -20.06
C VAL A 179 -16.49 10.71 -19.24
N ARG A 180 -16.38 10.50 -17.93
CA ARG A 180 -17.49 10.64 -16.98
C ARG A 180 -17.21 11.79 -16.03
N TYR A 181 -18.21 12.65 -15.86
CA TYR A 181 -18.13 13.85 -15.03
C TYR A 181 -19.50 14.10 -14.39
N ASN A 182 -19.54 14.56 -13.14
CA ASN A 182 -20.79 14.73 -12.37
C ASN A 182 -21.71 13.50 -12.43
N VAL A 183 -21.19 12.30 -12.12
CA VAL A 183 -22.01 11.10 -12.13
C VAL A 183 -23.18 11.30 -11.15
N PRO A 184 -24.44 11.15 -11.58
CA PRO A 184 -25.59 11.32 -10.70
C PRO A 184 -25.52 10.39 -9.48
N SER A 185 -25.90 10.87 -8.30
CA SER A 185 -25.71 10.16 -7.02
C SER A 185 -26.42 8.81 -6.91
N ASP A 186 -27.43 8.59 -7.75
CA ASP A 186 -28.17 7.35 -7.93
C ASP A 186 -27.43 6.31 -8.81
N VAL A 187 -26.45 6.73 -9.61
CA VAL A 187 -25.63 5.83 -10.43
C VAL A 187 -24.54 5.17 -9.58
N LYS A 188 -24.76 3.90 -9.21
CA LYS A 188 -23.79 3.11 -8.42
C LYS A 188 -22.76 2.36 -9.26
N THR A 189 -23.01 2.21 -10.56
CA THR A 189 -22.22 1.35 -11.44
C THR A 189 -21.59 2.13 -12.58
N ILE A 190 -20.27 1.97 -12.72
CA ILE A 190 -19.55 2.35 -13.93
C ILE A 190 -19.30 1.10 -14.76
N ASP A 191 -19.85 1.10 -15.97
CA ASP A 191 -19.65 0.04 -16.95
C ASP A 191 -18.66 0.48 -18.03
N LEU A 192 -17.49 -0.15 -18.05
CA LEU A 192 -16.42 0.06 -19.02
C LEU A 192 -16.29 -1.11 -20.01
N THR A 193 -17.19 -2.10 -19.99
CA THR A 193 -17.10 -3.32 -20.81
C THR A 193 -17.18 -3.05 -22.31
N SER A 194 -17.95 -2.04 -22.71
CA SER A 194 -18.10 -1.60 -24.12
C SER A 194 -17.08 -0.53 -24.53
N SER A 195 -16.32 0.00 -23.58
CA SER A 195 -15.39 1.10 -23.87
C SER A 195 -14.20 0.62 -24.69
N LYS A 196 -13.94 1.30 -25.81
CA LYS A 196 -12.90 0.93 -26.80
C LYS A 196 -11.57 1.65 -26.54
N LEU A 197 -11.21 1.80 -25.28
CA LEU A 197 -10.03 2.56 -24.84
C LEU A 197 -8.68 1.85 -25.16
N SER A 198 -8.69 0.83 -26.01
CA SER A 198 -7.50 0.04 -26.40
C SER A 198 -6.38 0.84 -27.08
N GLY A 199 -6.66 2.06 -27.55
CA GLY A 199 -5.68 2.99 -28.14
C GLY A 199 -5.07 4.00 -27.16
N VAL A 200 -5.46 4.00 -25.88
CA VAL A 200 -5.01 5.00 -24.90
C VAL A 200 -3.55 4.78 -24.51
N THR A 201 -2.69 5.73 -24.89
CA THR A 201 -1.26 5.72 -24.53
C THR A 201 -0.91 6.73 -23.44
N LYS A 202 -1.73 7.78 -23.25
CA LYS A 202 -1.52 8.83 -22.23
C LYS A 202 -2.83 9.55 -21.87
N ALA A 203 -3.38 9.28 -20.69
CA ALA A 203 -4.31 10.18 -20.01
C ALA A 203 -3.52 10.96 -18.95
N VAL A 204 -3.95 12.16 -18.55
CA VAL A 204 -3.26 12.91 -17.49
C VAL A 204 -4.34 13.47 -16.58
N ASN A 205 -4.21 13.29 -15.26
CA ASN A 205 -4.97 14.01 -14.22
C ASN A 205 -6.50 14.06 -14.42
N PHE A 206 -7.27 13.16 -13.80
CA PHE A 206 -8.74 13.27 -13.64
C PHE A 206 -9.56 13.22 -14.94
N VAL A 207 -9.10 12.47 -15.95
CA VAL A 207 -9.91 12.22 -17.18
C VAL A 207 -11.15 11.38 -16.89
N PHE A 208 -11.10 10.57 -15.83
CA PHE A 208 -12.22 9.80 -15.31
C PHE A 208 -12.43 10.17 -13.85
N ASN A 209 -13.55 10.82 -13.54
CA ASN A 209 -13.95 11.07 -12.17
C ASN A 209 -14.78 9.88 -11.69
N PHE A 210 -14.28 9.13 -10.71
CA PHE A 210 -15.14 8.25 -9.92
C PHE A 210 -15.77 9.12 -8.86
N ASP A 211 -17.09 9.23 -8.81
CA ASP A 211 -17.73 9.91 -7.69
C ASP A 211 -17.85 8.98 -6.48
N GLU A 212 -17.91 9.56 -5.28
CA GLU A 212 -17.81 8.80 -4.02
C GLU A 212 -18.89 7.73 -3.83
N HIS A 213 -20.03 7.91 -4.51
CA HIS A 213 -21.18 7.03 -4.44
C HIS A 213 -21.10 5.83 -5.40
N VAL A 214 -20.10 5.79 -6.29
CA VAL A 214 -19.88 4.66 -7.21
C VAL A 214 -19.22 3.51 -6.45
N THR A 215 -19.88 2.35 -6.45
CA THR A 215 -19.44 1.15 -5.73
C THR A 215 -19.13 -0.04 -6.62
N ASP A 216 -19.58 -0.01 -7.87
CA ASP A 216 -19.53 -1.14 -8.79
C ASP A 216 -18.80 -0.76 -10.08
N LEU A 217 -17.80 -1.56 -10.45
CA LEU A 217 -17.01 -1.38 -11.66
C LEU A 217 -17.15 -2.62 -12.54
N LYS A 218 -17.64 -2.45 -13.78
CA LYS A 218 -17.65 -3.52 -14.78
C LYS A 218 -16.56 -3.28 -15.81
N ILE A 219 -15.71 -4.29 -16.04
CA ILE A 219 -14.60 -4.23 -16.99
C ILE A 219 -14.60 -5.44 -17.92
N GLY A 220 -14.13 -5.21 -19.15
CA GLY A 220 -13.83 -6.26 -20.12
C GLY A 220 -12.36 -6.69 -20.03
N ASN A 221 -11.87 -7.45 -21.02
CA ASN A 221 -10.48 -7.92 -21.07
C ASN A 221 -9.44 -6.84 -21.43
N ASN A 222 -9.84 -5.59 -21.69
CA ASN A 222 -8.96 -4.54 -22.20
C ASN A 222 -8.26 -3.77 -21.05
N ASN A 223 -6.93 -3.86 -21.00
CA ASN A 223 -6.09 -3.32 -19.91
C ASN A 223 -5.82 -1.80 -19.95
N ALA A 224 -6.05 -1.12 -21.09
CA ALA A 224 -5.58 0.26 -21.30
C ALA A 224 -6.17 1.29 -20.31
N LEU A 225 -7.30 0.94 -19.73
CA LEU A 225 -8.03 1.78 -18.80
C LEU A 225 -7.28 2.00 -17.51
N LEU A 226 -6.93 0.97 -16.76
CA LEU A 226 -6.74 1.06 -15.31
C LEU A 226 -5.33 1.48 -14.85
N LYS A 227 -4.49 2.04 -15.73
CA LYS A 227 -3.16 2.50 -15.34
C LYS A 227 -3.28 3.67 -14.36
N THR A 228 -2.53 3.62 -13.26
CA THR A 228 -2.77 4.38 -12.04
C THR A 228 -2.60 5.88 -12.12
N ASN A 229 -1.96 6.37 -13.18
CA ASN A 229 -1.68 7.80 -13.34
C ASN A 229 -2.91 8.59 -13.82
N TYR A 230 -4.04 7.92 -14.07
CA TYR A 230 -5.18 8.47 -14.80
C TYR A 230 -6.42 8.79 -13.94
N TYR A 231 -6.46 8.39 -12.66
CA TYR A 231 -7.69 8.33 -11.85
C TYR A 231 -7.62 8.97 -10.45
N TRP A 232 -6.58 9.75 -10.15
CA TRP A 232 -6.27 10.09 -8.76
C TRP A 232 -7.15 11.21 -8.18
N ASN A 233 -8.38 10.89 -7.76
CA ASN A 233 -9.17 11.71 -6.81
C ASN A 233 -9.41 11.01 -5.46
N GLY A 234 -9.06 9.72 -5.34
CA GLY A 234 -9.27 8.91 -4.13
C GLY A 234 -10.62 8.19 -4.07
N CYS A 235 -11.59 8.56 -4.91
CA CYS A 235 -12.93 7.96 -4.92
C CYS A 235 -12.96 6.56 -5.52
N GLN A 236 -11.94 6.15 -6.30
CA GLN A 236 -11.79 4.75 -6.72
C GLN A 236 -11.70 3.78 -5.53
N ARG A 237 -11.33 4.29 -4.34
CA ARG A 237 -11.33 3.51 -3.09
C ARG A 237 -12.73 3.03 -2.69
N ASN A 238 -13.78 3.68 -3.17
CA ASN A 238 -15.17 3.30 -2.88
C ASN A 238 -15.67 2.10 -3.68
N ILE A 239 -14.95 1.69 -4.74
CA ILE A 239 -15.28 0.50 -5.52
C ILE A 239 -15.18 -0.74 -4.63
N LYS A 240 -16.32 -1.39 -4.42
CA LYS A 240 -16.50 -2.61 -3.63
C LYS A 240 -16.56 -3.84 -4.54
N ASN A 241 -17.31 -3.73 -5.64
CA ASN A 241 -17.57 -4.85 -6.54
C ASN A 241 -16.91 -4.61 -7.88
N VAL A 242 -16.12 -5.59 -8.34
CA VAL A 242 -15.55 -5.59 -9.69
C VAL A 242 -16.11 -6.76 -10.47
N TYR A 243 -16.70 -6.49 -11.63
CA TYR A 243 -17.23 -7.51 -12.53
C TYR A 243 -16.34 -7.59 -13.77
N LEU A 244 -15.70 -8.75 -13.98
CA LEU A 244 -14.91 -9.03 -15.17
C LEU A 244 -15.75 -9.86 -16.14
N ASN A 245 -16.03 -9.30 -17.32
CA ASN A 245 -16.90 -9.92 -18.34
C ASN A 245 -18.25 -10.40 -17.74
N GLY A 246 -18.86 -9.56 -16.91
CA GLY A 246 -20.15 -9.83 -16.25
C GLY A 246 -20.07 -10.75 -15.02
N LYS A 247 -18.91 -11.32 -14.69
CA LYS A 247 -18.72 -12.17 -13.51
C LYS A 247 -18.10 -11.38 -12.37
N LEU A 248 -18.72 -11.44 -11.18
CA LEU A 248 -18.16 -10.84 -9.97
C LEU A 248 -16.81 -11.48 -9.64
N VAL A 249 -15.78 -10.66 -9.48
CA VAL A 249 -14.45 -11.07 -9.06
C VAL A 249 -14.45 -11.22 -7.54
N LYS A 250 -14.19 -12.44 -7.06
CA LYS A 250 -14.10 -12.79 -5.65
C LYS A 250 -13.02 -13.86 -5.46
N CYS A 251 -12.43 -13.92 -4.28
CA CYS A 251 -11.47 -14.99 -3.99
C CYS A 251 -12.24 -16.29 -3.72
N THR A 252 -11.76 -17.39 -4.27
CA THR A 252 -12.32 -18.75 -4.16
C THR A 252 -11.33 -19.78 -3.60
N GLY A 253 -10.09 -19.39 -3.30
CA GLY A 253 -9.11 -20.27 -2.67
C GLY A 253 -7.85 -19.58 -2.15
N ALA A 254 -7.14 -20.25 -1.23
CA ALA A 254 -5.96 -19.72 -0.54
C ALA A 254 -4.78 -19.39 -1.48
N ASN A 255 -4.66 -20.10 -2.59
CA ASN A 255 -3.58 -19.91 -3.57
C ASN A 255 -4.02 -19.09 -4.79
N GLU A 256 -5.28 -18.63 -4.82
CA GLU A 256 -5.79 -17.86 -5.93
C GLU A 256 -5.20 -16.45 -5.95
N THR A 257 -4.96 -15.93 -7.15
CA THR A 257 -4.58 -14.54 -7.37
C THR A 257 -5.71 -13.80 -8.08
N VAL A 258 -5.79 -12.49 -7.88
CA VAL A 258 -6.73 -11.67 -8.67
C VAL A 258 -6.48 -11.87 -10.18
N PRO A 259 -7.52 -11.76 -11.03
CA PRO A 259 -7.36 -11.86 -12.47
C PRO A 259 -6.25 -10.97 -13.02
N LYS A 260 -5.59 -11.43 -14.10
CA LYS A 260 -4.41 -10.74 -14.68
C LYS A 260 -4.64 -9.24 -14.92
N ILE A 261 -5.81 -8.85 -15.44
CA ILE A 261 -6.15 -7.44 -15.67
C ILE A 261 -6.12 -6.58 -14.41
N ILE A 262 -6.56 -7.13 -13.27
CA ILE A 262 -6.50 -6.46 -11.97
C ILE A 262 -5.06 -6.47 -11.47
N LYS A 263 -4.34 -7.59 -11.60
CA LYS A 263 -2.93 -7.70 -11.21
C LYS A 263 -2.03 -6.69 -11.94
N ASP A 264 -2.21 -6.53 -13.25
CA ASP A 264 -1.45 -5.59 -14.07
C ASP A 264 -1.74 -4.12 -13.72
N ASN A 265 -2.86 -3.84 -13.05
CA ASN A 265 -3.32 -2.51 -12.69
C ASN A 265 -3.62 -2.40 -11.19
N TYR A 266 -2.89 -3.17 -10.37
CA TYR A 266 -3.27 -3.39 -8.97
C TYR A 266 -3.31 -2.11 -8.15
N ASP A 267 -2.43 -1.16 -8.47
CA ASP A 267 -2.30 0.11 -7.77
C ASP A 267 -3.63 0.92 -7.80
N PHE A 268 -4.52 0.68 -8.78
CA PHE A 268 -5.86 1.28 -8.83
C PHE A 268 -6.75 0.77 -7.69
N PHE A 269 -6.60 -0.50 -7.33
CA PHE A 269 -7.43 -1.21 -6.36
C PHE A 269 -6.83 -1.23 -4.94
N ASP A 270 -5.51 -1.03 -4.83
CA ASP A 270 -4.71 -1.34 -3.66
C ASP A 270 -5.22 -0.72 -2.35
N TRP A 271 -5.66 0.54 -2.39
CA TRP A 271 -6.13 1.27 -1.20
C TRP A 271 -7.67 1.35 -1.12
N GLY A 272 -8.37 0.46 -1.83
CA GLY A 272 -9.83 0.49 -1.96
C GLY A 272 -10.57 -0.69 -1.32
N ASN A 273 -11.89 -0.54 -1.22
CA ASN A 273 -12.79 -1.52 -0.61
C ASN A 273 -12.72 -2.90 -1.30
N PHE A 274 -12.55 -2.93 -2.63
CA PHE A 274 -12.36 -4.18 -3.38
C PHE A 274 -11.14 -4.97 -2.88
N ASN A 275 -9.99 -4.30 -2.69
CA ASN A 275 -8.79 -4.96 -2.16
C ASN A 275 -9.06 -5.49 -0.74
N ALA A 276 -9.66 -4.68 0.13
CA ALA A 276 -9.97 -5.09 1.50
C ALA A 276 -10.87 -6.34 1.55
N GLU A 277 -11.92 -6.38 0.73
CA GLU A 277 -12.86 -7.50 0.69
C GLU A 277 -12.24 -8.75 0.04
N TYR A 278 -11.43 -8.61 -1.02
CA TYR A 278 -10.71 -9.74 -1.61
C TYR A 278 -9.68 -10.33 -0.63
N THR A 279 -8.93 -9.47 0.06
CA THR A 279 -7.95 -9.82 1.10
C THR A 279 -8.61 -10.60 2.23
N LYS A 280 -9.75 -10.10 2.71
CA LYS A 280 -10.58 -10.74 3.74
C LYS A 280 -11.03 -12.15 3.34
N GLN A 281 -11.54 -12.31 2.12
CA GLN A 281 -11.95 -13.62 1.60
C GLN A 281 -10.77 -14.58 1.48
N LYS A 282 -9.61 -14.09 1.00
CA LYS A 282 -8.40 -14.90 0.86
C LYS A 282 -7.90 -15.38 2.22
N ALA A 283 -7.83 -14.50 3.23
CA ALA A 283 -7.43 -14.87 4.59
C ALA A 283 -8.31 -15.97 5.18
N LYS A 284 -9.63 -15.92 4.96
CA LYS A 284 -10.54 -16.99 5.36
C LYS A 284 -10.15 -18.35 4.77
N TYR A 285 -9.86 -18.40 3.46
CA TYR A 285 -9.42 -19.65 2.83
C TYR A 285 -8.05 -20.12 3.34
N VAL A 286 -7.10 -19.20 3.54
CA VAL A 286 -5.77 -19.53 4.08
C VAL A 286 -5.91 -20.16 5.47
N LEU A 287 -6.61 -19.51 6.39
CA LEU A 287 -6.76 -19.98 7.77
C LEU A 287 -7.54 -21.30 7.84
N ASN A 288 -8.61 -21.45 7.07
CA ASN A 288 -9.35 -22.71 6.98
C ASN A 288 -8.47 -23.87 6.46
N ASN A 289 -7.65 -23.63 5.43
CA ASN A 289 -6.73 -24.64 4.91
C ASN A 289 -5.63 -25.02 5.92
N LEU A 290 -5.26 -24.11 6.81
CA LEU A 290 -4.36 -24.39 7.92
C LEU A 290 -5.07 -25.11 9.09
N GLY A 291 -6.38 -25.32 9.02
CA GLY A 291 -7.19 -25.88 10.11
C GLY A 291 -7.26 -24.94 11.31
N LEU A 292 -7.33 -23.63 11.04
CA LEU A 292 -7.48 -22.56 12.03
C LEU A 292 -8.87 -21.91 11.89
N ASN A 293 -9.39 -21.40 13.00
CA ASN A 293 -10.63 -20.63 12.98
C ASN A 293 -10.41 -19.27 12.31
N TYR A 294 -11.44 -18.80 11.61
CA TYR A 294 -11.47 -17.46 11.03
C TYR A 294 -12.50 -16.59 11.75
N TYR A 295 -12.01 -15.59 12.46
CA TYR A 295 -12.84 -14.61 13.16
C TYR A 295 -13.01 -13.33 12.35
N GLY A 296 -12.14 -13.08 11.37
CA GLY A 296 -12.20 -11.90 10.49
C GLY A 296 -11.43 -10.69 11.01
N PRO A 297 -11.24 -9.67 10.17
CA PRO A 297 -10.43 -8.50 10.52
C PRO A 297 -11.09 -7.70 11.64
N ASN A 298 -10.28 -7.12 12.55
CA ASN A 298 -10.70 -6.23 13.64
C ASN A 298 -11.72 -6.82 14.64
N ASN A 299 -11.80 -8.14 14.81
CA ASN A 299 -12.79 -8.76 15.70
C ASN A 299 -12.26 -9.03 17.12
N LYS A 300 -13.13 -8.72 18.10
CA LYS A 300 -12.90 -8.57 19.56
C LYS A 300 -12.62 -9.87 20.35
N ILE A 301 -11.95 -10.86 19.75
CA ILE A 301 -11.68 -12.17 20.38
C ILE A 301 -10.27 -12.23 20.99
N ILE A 302 -9.49 -11.16 20.80
CA ILE A 302 -8.19 -10.91 21.44
C ILE A 302 -8.25 -11.26 22.94
N GLY A 303 -7.47 -12.27 23.35
CA GLY A 303 -7.33 -12.70 24.74
C GLY A 303 -8.36 -13.71 25.27
N THR A 304 -9.11 -14.41 24.40
CA THR A 304 -10.05 -15.48 24.82
C THR A 304 -9.58 -16.90 24.48
N LEU A 305 -8.53 -17.02 23.67
CA LEU A 305 -7.92 -18.30 23.31
C LEU A 305 -6.95 -18.75 24.41
N SER A 306 -6.70 -20.06 24.50
CA SER A 306 -5.61 -20.55 25.34
C SER A 306 -4.25 -20.21 24.74
N ALA A 307 -3.22 -20.04 25.56
CA ALA A 307 -1.86 -19.78 25.10
C ALA A 307 -1.36 -20.82 24.07
N ALA A 308 -1.75 -22.09 24.22
CA ALA A 308 -1.43 -23.16 23.28
C ALA A 308 -2.10 -22.98 21.91
N GLU A 309 -3.34 -22.48 21.88
CA GLU A 309 -4.05 -22.17 20.63
C GLU A 309 -3.45 -20.95 19.93
N GLU A 310 -3.12 -19.89 20.68
CA GLU A 310 -2.48 -18.68 20.16
C GLU A 310 -1.09 -19.00 19.57
N TYR A 311 -0.28 -19.79 20.28
CA TYR A 311 0.99 -20.32 19.77
C TYR A 311 0.82 -21.08 18.45
N LYS A 312 -0.16 -22.00 18.40
CA LYS A 312 -0.44 -22.83 17.22
C LYS A 312 -0.84 -21.97 16.01
N ILE A 313 -1.62 -20.90 16.25
CA ILE A 313 -2.00 -19.93 15.21
C ILE A 313 -0.75 -19.25 14.66
N CYS A 314 0.03 -18.59 15.54
CA CYS A 314 1.26 -17.89 15.20
C CYS A 314 2.19 -18.78 14.37
N LYS A 315 2.44 -20.01 14.84
CA LYS A 315 3.34 -20.94 14.15
C LYS A 315 2.85 -21.32 12.76
N LYS A 316 1.57 -21.70 12.63
CA LYS A 316 1.02 -22.12 11.34
C LYS A 316 0.97 -21.00 10.32
N VAL A 317 0.68 -19.77 10.74
CA VAL A 317 0.68 -18.60 9.86
C VAL A 317 2.11 -18.27 9.42
N HIS A 318 3.07 -18.27 10.35
CA HIS A 318 4.49 -18.09 10.04
C HIS A 318 4.95 -19.09 8.98
N ASP A 319 4.75 -20.39 9.23
CA ASP A 319 5.17 -21.47 8.33
C ASP A 319 4.51 -21.36 6.95
N TYR A 320 3.24 -20.93 6.91
CA TYR A 320 2.53 -20.67 5.66
C TYR A 320 3.23 -19.57 4.84
N ILE A 321 3.58 -18.44 5.45
CA ILE A 321 4.21 -17.31 4.76
C ILE A 321 5.62 -17.69 4.27
N VAL A 322 6.41 -18.33 5.12
CA VAL A 322 7.77 -18.79 4.77
C VAL A 322 7.73 -19.75 3.58
N LYS A 323 6.76 -20.67 3.57
CA LYS A 323 6.65 -21.71 2.53
C LYS A 323 6.07 -21.18 1.20
N ASN A 324 5.13 -20.24 1.25
CA ASN A 324 4.35 -19.88 0.06
C ASN A 324 4.78 -18.58 -0.60
N TYR A 325 5.64 -17.76 0.00
CA TYR A 325 6.05 -16.48 -0.58
C TYR A 325 7.56 -16.37 -0.77
N THR A 326 7.96 -15.77 -1.89
CA THR A 326 9.37 -15.55 -2.26
C THR A 326 9.84 -14.17 -1.80
N TYR A 327 10.92 -14.13 -1.02
CA TYR A 327 11.55 -12.91 -0.52
C TYR A 327 12.46 -12.24 -1.56
N ASP A 328 12.34 -10.92 -1.70
CA ASP A 328 13.26 -10.06 -2.43
C ASP A 328 13.31 -8.68 -1.75
N VAL A 329 14.50 -8.25 -1.32
CA VAL A 329 14.72 -6.92 -0.72
C VAL A 329 14.29 -5.76 -1.63
N LYS A 330 14.21 -5.98 -2.94
CA LYS A 330 13.79 -4.99 -3.94
C LYS A 330 12.28 -4.94 -4.14
N ALA A 331 11.50 -5.75 -3.41
CA ALA A 331 10.04 -5.76 -3.54
C ALA A 331 9.44 -4.37 -3.27
N ASN A 332 8.48 -3.99 -4.11
CA ASN A 332 7.79 -2.70 -4.02
C ASN A 332 6.29 -2.88 -4.26
N GLY A 333 5.47 -2.03 -3.64
CA GLY A 333 4.02 -2.13 -3.63
C GLY A 333 3.47 -2.10 -2.21
N SER A 334 2.54 -3.01 -1.93
CA SER A 334 1.82 -3.10 -0.67
C SER A 334 1.66 -4.56 -0.22
N PHE A 335 1.30 -4.75 1.04
CA PHE A 335 0.82 -6.03 1.55
C PHE A 335 -0.32 -6.61 0.69
N GLY A 336 -1.33 -5.82 0.35
CA GLY A 336 -2.47 -6.27 -0.46
C GLY A 336 -2.00 -6.81 -1.82
N LYS A 337 -1.04 -6.13 -2.47
CA LYS A 337 -0.47 -6.56 -3.74
C LYS A 337 0.28 -7.88 -3.60
N VAL A 338 1.12 -8.02 -2.58
CA VAL A 338 1.83 -9.27 -2.30
C VAL A 338 0.84 -10.40 -2.05
N PHE A 339 -0.11 -10.20 -1.14
CA PHE A 339 -1.03 -11.24 -0.73
C PHE A 339 -2.00 -11.64 -1.85
N ASN A 340 -2.62 -10.69 -2.54
CA ASN A 340 -3.66 -10.99 -3.54
C ASN A 340 -3.13 -11.24 -4.95
N CYS A 341 -1.93 -10.76 -5.29
CA CYS A 341 -1.31 -11.03 -6.59
C CYS A 341 -0.20 -12.07 -6.52
N HIS A 342 0.23 -12.49 -5.33
CA HIS A 342 1.36 -13.39 -5.11
C HIS A 342 2.63 -12.86 -5.80
N THR A 343 2.97 -11.59 -5.52
CA THR A 343 4.25 -11.00 -5.94
C THR A 343 5.34 -11.34 -4.93
N VAL A 344 6.60 -11.04 -5.29
CA VAL A 344 7.71 -11.11 -4.32
C VAL A 344 7.44 -10.20 -3.12
N THR A 345 7.87 -10.65 -1.93
CA THR A 345 7.67 -9.99 -0.64
C THR A 345 8.98 -9.41 -0.10
N LYS A 346 8.89 -8.57 0.94
CA LYS A 346 10.01 -8.09 1.77
C LYS A 346 9.58 -8.02 3.24
N CYS A 347 10.48 -7.67 4.14
CA CYS A 347 10.22 -7.62 5.60
C CYS A 347 8.91 -6.92 5.94
N GLN A 348 8.69 -5.71 5.42
CA GLN A 348 7.44 -4.98 5.62
C GLN A 348 6.18 -5.77 5.22
N TYR A 349 6.15 -6.37 4.03
CA TYR A 349 4.93 -7.02 3.52
C TYR A 349 4.69 -8.39 4.15
N ASP A 350 5.75 -9.09 4.53
CA ASP A 350 5.65 -10.32 5.32
C ASP A 350 5.06 -10.03 6.69
N CYS A 351 5.53 -8.98 7.36
CA CYS A 351 5.06 -8.64 8.70
C CYS A 351 3.58 -8.21 8.67
N GLN A 352 3.23 -7.32 7.74
CA GLN A 352 1.83 -6.91 7.52
C GLN A 352 0.92 -8.10 7.19
N MET A 353 1.40 -9.07 6.39
CA MET A 353 0.64 -10.29 6.09
C MET A 353 0.50 -11.21 7.30
N TYR A 354 1.57 -11.36 8.08
CA TYR A 354 1.59 -12.17 9.28
C TYR A 354 0.62 -11.62 10.32
N ALA A 355 0.77 -10.35 10.71
CA ALA A 355 -0.12 -9.65 11.64
C ALA A 355 -1.58 -9.77 11.20
N TYR A 356 -1.89 -9.43 9.95
CA TYR A 356 -3.27 -9.51 9.43
C TYR A 356 -3.88 -10.91 9.55
N LEU A 357 -3.12 -11.97 9.26
CA LEU A 357 -3.60 -13.35 9.32
C LEU A 357 -3.76 -13.84 10.76
N VAL A 358 -2.83 -13.53 11.67
CA VAL A 358 -2.94 -13.94 13.07
C VAL A 358 -4.08 -13.19 13.79
N GLU A 359 -4.29 -11.91 13.48
CA GLU A 359 -5.44 -11.13 13.97
C GLU A 359 -6.76 -11.69 13.47
N CYS A 360 -6.84 -12.04 12.17
CA CYS A 360 -8.01 -12.72 11.61
C CYS A 360 -8.29 -14.07 12.27
N ALA A 361 -7.30 -14.67 12.93
CA ALA A 361 -7.39 -15.91 13.69
C ALA A 361 -7.54 -15.69 15.22
N GLY A 362 -7.61 -14.43 15.67
CA GLY A 362 -7.97 -14.06 17.04
C GLY A 362 -6.79 -13.71 17.96
N VAL A 363 -5.56 -13.64 17.43
CA VAL A 363 -4.35 -13.31 18.21
C VAL A 363 -4.00 -11.84 17.98
N ASP A 364 -3.79 -11.08 19.06
CA ASP A 364 -3.36 -9.66 18.96
C ASP A 364 -1.97 -9.60 18.32
N ALA A 365 -1.78 -8.74 17.33
CA ALA A 365 -0.50 -8.56 16.67
C ALA A 365 -0.30 -7.13 16.19
N GLU A 366 0.95 -6.69 16.14
CA GLU A 366 1.33 -5.36 15.68
C GLU A 366 2.60 -5.45 14.84
N THR A 367 2.59 -4.82 13.66
CA THR A 367 3.80 -4.70 12.84
C THR A 367 4.64 -3.51 13.30
N CYS A 368 5.90 -3.78 13.63
CA CYS A 368 6.89 -2.82 14.07
C CYS A 368 7.91 -2.51 12.95
N TYR A 369 8.50 -1.32 13.01
CA TYR A 369 9.46 -0.83 12.01
C TYR A 369 10.72 -0.28 12.68
N GLN A 370 11.86 -0.50 12.04
CA GLN A 370 13.11 0.16 12.40
C GLN A 370 13.03 1.66 12.07
N GLU A 371 13.66 2.51 12.90
CA GLU A 371 13.81 3.94 12.60
C GLU A 371 14.53 4.14 11.27
N GLY A 372 13.90 4.87 10.35
CA GLY A 372 14.36 5.00 8.96
C GLY A 372 13.82 3.95 7.97
N GLY A 373 13.00 2.99 8.43
CA GLY A 373 12.18 2.11 7.58
C GLY A 373 12.92 0.97 6.87
N ASN A 374 14.17 0.68 7.28
CA ASN A 374 15.02 -0.31 6.60
C ASN A 374 14.67 -1.77 6.94
N HIS A 375 13.97 -2.01 8.05
CA HIS A 375 13.57 -3.35 8.49
C HIS A 375 12.22 -3.32 9.24
N ALA A 376 11.51 -4.45 9.26
CA ALA A 376 10.23 -4.63 9.95
C ALA A 376 10.16 -6.02 10.59
N TRP A 377 9.43 -6.12 11.69
CA TRP A 377 9.14 -7.34 12.45
C TRP A 377 7.73 -7.23 13.06
N ASP A 378 7.18 -8.31 13.61
CA ASP A 378 5.89 -8.28 14.32
C ASP A 378 6.05 -8.50 15.83
N VAL A 379 5.06 -8.07 16.59
CA VAL A 379 4.83 -8.42 17.99
C VAL A 379 3.47 -9.10 18.08
N VAL A 380 3.35 -10.19 18.84
CA VAL A 380 2.11 -10.92 19.08
C VAL A 380 1.85 -11.13 20.56
N SER A 381 0.58 -11.20 20.96
CA SER A 381 0.19 -11.56 22.33
C SER A 381 -0.17 -13.04 22.44
N ILE A 382 0.52 -13.78 23.32
CA ILE A 382 0.26 -15.18 23.63
C ILE A 382 0.19 -15.35 25.14
N GLY A 383 -0.92 -15.87 25.67
CA GLY A 383 -1.14 -16.06 27.09
C GLY A 383 -1.09 -14.75 27.90
N GLY A 384 -1.36 -13.61 27.27
CA GLY A 384 -1.23 -12.27 27.86
C GLY A 384 0.19 -11.70 27.87
N ASN A 385 1.18 -12.44 27.36
CA ASN A 385 2.56 -11.98 27.21
C ASN A 385 2.87 -11.63 25.76
N LEU A 386 3.93 -10.86 25.54
CA LEU A 386 4.29 -10.34 24.22
C LEU A 386 5.54 -11.00 23.66
N TYR A 387 5.46 -11.34 22.37
CA TYR A 387 6.51 -12.04 21.65
C TYR A 387 6.76 -11.40 20.29
N TYR A 388 8.01 -11.23 19.93
CA TYR A 388 8.50 -10.78 18.64
C TYR A 388 8.53 -11.92 17.63
N VAL A 389 8.23 -11.63 16.38
CA VAL A 389 8.31 -12.56 15.25
C VAL A 389 8.99 -11.85 14.08
N ASP A 390 10.03 -12.46 13.51
CA ASP A 390 10.67 -11.97 12.28
C ASP A 390 10.68 -13.06 11.20
N THR A 391 9.55 -13.15 10.50
CA THR A 391 9.32 -14.10 9.41
C THR A 391 10.38 -14.01 8.30
N THR A 392 10.99 -12.83 8.11
CA THR A 392 12.02 -12.62 7.08
C THR A 392 13.35 -13.23 7.48
N ASN A 393 13.81 -12.93 8.69
CA ASN A 393 15.06 -13.45 9.19
C ASN A 393 15.00 -14.98 9.40
N ASP A 394 13.84 -15.46 9.87
CA ASP A 394 13.62 -16.89 10.07
C ASP A 394 13.64 -17.66 8.73
N ARG A 395 13.11 -17.07 7.65
CA ARG A 395 13.22 -17.61 6.28
C ARG A 395 14.68 -17.66 5.79
N ALA A 396 15.44 -16.59 5.98
CA ALA A 396 16.80 -16.46 5.43
C ALA A 396 17.81 -17.42 6.09
N ASN A 397 17.65 -17.64 7.41
CA ASN A 397 18.59 -18.44 8.18
C ASN A 397 18.12 -19.88 8.40
N HIS A 398 16.90 -20.25 7.98
CA HIS A 398 16.25 -21.53 8.33
C HIS A 398 16.21 -21.78 9.85
N MET A 399 16.15 -20.71 10.63
CA MET A 399 16.22 -20.74 12.08
C MET A 399 14.93 -20.12 12.58
N TYR A 400 14.17 -20.82 13.44
CA TYR A 400 13.08 -20.20 14.23
C TYR A 400 13.65 -19.33 15.36
N CYS A 401 14.73 -18.59 15.08
CA CYS A 401 15.53 -17.92 16.10
C CYS A 401 14.90 -16.60 16.54
N LEU A 402 14.10 -15.97 15.68
CA LEU A 402 13.32 -14.78 16.01
C LEU A 402 11.82 -15.07 16.02
N PHE A 403 11.41 -16.34 15.97
CA PHE A 403 10.02 -16.76 16.12
C PHE A 403 9.66 -16.86 17.61
N LEU A 404 8.78 -15.94 18.04
CA LEU A 404 8.26 -15.80 19.40
C LEU A 404 9.33 -15.47 20.45
N TYR A 405 10.17 -14.49 20.14
CA TYR A 405 11.24 -13.99 21.01
C TYR A 405 10.67 -12.98 22.04
N SER A 406 11.01 -13.00 23.33
CA SER A 406 10.32 -12.17 24.34
C SER A 406 11.02 -10.85 24.69
N ASN A 407 10.28 -9.87 25.25
CA ASN A 407 10.85 -8.63 25.83
C ASN A 407 11.80 -8.89 27.00
N GLU A 408 11.49 -9.88 27.83
CA GLU A 408 12.36 -10.30 28.92
C GLU A 408 13.68 -10.89 28.39
N THR A 409 13.66 -11.47 27.20
CA THR A 409 14.83 -11.95 26.47
C THR A 409 15.69 -10.77 25.96
N SER A 410 15.06 -9.70 25.43
CA SER A 410 15.74 -8.46 24.99
C SER A 410 16.45 -7.71 26.13
N ASP A 411 15.78 -7.55 27.28
CA ASP A 411 16.30 -6.78 28.42
C ASP A 411 17.57 -7.38 29.05
N LYS A 412 17.83 -8.65 28.75
CA LYS A 412 18.91 -9.40 29.34
C LYS A 412 20.06 -9.72 28.35
N GLY A 413 19.94 -9.25 27.11
CA GLY A 413 21.06 -9.03 26.17
C GLY A 413 21.52 -10.26 25.37
N THR A 414 21.00 -10.41 24.16
CA THR A 414 21.46 -11.45 23.21
C THR A 414 22.40 -10.88 22.16
N ASP A 415 23.55 -11.53 21.98
CA ASP A 415 24.54 -11.27 20.93
C ASP A 415 24.32 -12.21 19.73
N MET A 416 23.15 -12.10 19.08
CA MET A 416 22.80 -12.93 17.90
C MET A 416 23.41 -12.40 16.59
N TRP A 417 23.94 -11.17 16.60
CA TRP A 417 24.49 -10.51 15.42
C TRP A 417 26.02 -10.49 15.36
N GLY A 418 26.68 -11.42 16.06
CA GLY A 418 28.11 -11.66 15.94
C GLY A 418 28.97 -10.39 16.02
N GLY A 419 29.14 -9.84 17.22
CA GLY A 419 30.21 -8.87 17.45
C GLY A 419 30.02 -7.53 16.76
N GLY A 420 28.85 -6.92 16.94
CA GLY A 420 28.67 -5.49 16.77
C GLY A 420 28.25 -4.91 18.11
N HIS A 421 29.13 -4.13 18.75
CA HIS A 421 28.72 -3.31 19.89
C HIS A 421 27.46 -2.51 19.52
N ILE A 422 26.32 -2.80 20.18
CA ILE A 422 25.08 -2.00 20.12
C ILE A 422 25.30 -0.62 20.77
N ASN A 423 26.51 -0.33 21.27
CA ASN A 423 26.93 1.00 21.68
C ASN A 423 27.36 1.84 20.48
N SER A 424 26.43 2.59 19.88
CA SER A 424 26.67 3.99 19.46
C SER A 424 25.50 4.69 18.75
N ASN A 425 24.36 4.06 18.47
CA ASN A 425 23.25 4.77 17.82
C ASN A 425 21.93 4.66 18.57
N GLN A 426 21.46 5.81 19.08
CA GLN A 426 20.14 6.06 19.67
C GLN A 426 18.99 5.95 18.64
N ARG A 427 18.97 4.94 17.76
CA ARG A 427 18.08 4.91 16.58
C ARG A 427 17.01 3.82 16.60
N TYR A 428 16.39 3.57 17.75
CA TYR A 428 15.31 2.59 17.88
C TYR A 428 14.12 3.20 18.61
N THR A 429 13.34 4.03 17.91
CA THR A 429 12.05 4.53 18.41
C THR A 429 10.96 4.65 17.34
N ASN A 430 9.76 4.20 17.76
CA ASN A 430 8.39 4.67 17.45
C ASN A 430 7.78 4.36 16.08
N TYR A 431 6.75 3.49 16.04
CA TYR A 431 5.55 3.57 15.17
C TYR A 431 4.41 2.62 15.62
N ALA A 432 4.16 2.44 16.92
CA ALA A 432 3.04 1.62 17.38
C ALA A 432 2.08 2.47 18.23
N SER A 433 0.77 2.40 17.94
CA SER A 433 -0.21 3.27 18.61
C SER A 433 -0.34 2.98 20.11
N ASP A 434 -0.28 4.07 20.88
CA ASP A 434 -0.76 4.38 22.24
C ASP A 434 -0.45 3.39 23.39
N LYS A 435 -0.77 2.09 23.25
CA LYS A 435 -0.45 1.05 24.26
C LYS A 435 0.92 0.39 24.02
N TRP A 436 1.39 0.42 22.78
CA TRP A 436 2.60 -0.27 22.33
C TRP A 436 3.86 0.61 22.38
N ASP A 437 3.71 1.94 22.43
CA ASP A 437 4.80 2.93 22.45
C ASP A 437 5.81 2.74 23.60
N LEU A 438 5.42 2.09 24.71
CA LEU A 438 6.32 1.78 25.83
C LEU A 438 7.15 0.50 25.62
N GLN A 439 6.84 -0.31 24.61
CA GLN A 439 7.34 -1.68 24.45
C GLN A 439 8.02 -1.94 23.11
N THR A 440 8.10 -0.95 22.20
CA THR A 440 8.75 -1.02 20.88
C THR A 440 10.27 -0.81 20.91
N HIS A 441 10.96 -1.12 22.01
CA HIS A 441 12.43 -1.10 22.07
C HIS A 441 12.95 -2.52 21.93
N PRO A 442 13.28 -3.03 20.74
CA PRO A 442 13.78 -4.39 20.67
C PRO A 442 15.23 -4.47 21.17
N PHE A 443 15.89 -3.34 21.47
CA PHE A 443 17.35 -3.29 21.67
C PHE A 443 17.89 -2.27 22.69
N ALA A 444 17.08 -1.70 23.59
CA ALA A 444 17.59 -0.90 24.72
C ALA A 444 16.56 -0.68 25.84
N ASN A 445 16.98 -0.83 27.10
CA ASN A 445 16.33 -0.19 28.25
C ASN A 445 17.21 0.97 28.75
N ARG A 446 16.63 2.19 28.86
CA ARG A 446 17.29 3.41 29.38
C ARG A 446 17.92 3.25 30.77
N ASN A 447 17.46 2.31 31.59
CA ASN A 447 17.86 2.16 32.99
C ASN A 447 19.08 1.24 33.22
N LEU A 448 19.62 0.58 32.19
CA LEU A 448 20.72 -0.39 32.31
C LEU A 448 22.04 0.08 31.70
N ASN A 449 22.26 1.39 31.61
CA ASN A 449 23.54 1.95 31.18
C ASN A 449 24.64 1.66 32.24
N GLY A 450 25.28 0.49 32.13
CA GLY A 450 26.52 0.15 32.85
C GLY A 450 26.44 -0.82 34.03
N LYS A 451 25.34 -1.56 34.25
CA LYS A 451 25.30 -2.62 35.28
C LYS A 451 24.63 -3.90 34.80
N ARG A 452 25.28 -5.05 35.04
CA ARG A 452 24.70 -6.40 34.83
C ARG A 452 23.57 -6.64 35.84
N PRO A 453 22.40 -7.18 35.44
CA PRO A 453 21.36 -7.58 36.38
C PRO A 453 21.79 -8.76 37.25
N ASN A 454 21.29 -8.81 38.49
CA ASN A 454 21.55 -9.89 39.44
C ASN A 454 20.55 -11.05 39.20
N CYS A 455 21.06 -12.24 38.86
CA CYS A 455 20.31 -13.38 38.30
C CYS A 455 19.46 -14.19 39.30
N ASN A 456 18.89 -13.57 40.34
CA ASN A 456 18.36 -14.32 41.49
C ASN A 456 16.82 -14.39 41.61
N ILE A 457 16.04 -13.88 40.63
CA ILE A 457 14.57 -13.92 40.68
C ILE A 457 14.01 -14.18 39.27
N ILE A 458 13.36 -15.32 39.06
CA ILE A 458 12.84 -15.81 37.77
C ILE A 458 11.35 -15.54 37.68
N HIS A 459 10.89 -14.73 36.72
CA HIS A 459 9.48 -14.64 36.30
C HIS A 459 9.36 -14.09 34.87
N GLY A 460 8.92 -14.91 33.91
CA GLY A 460 8.21 -14.42 32.70
C GLY A 460 8.69 -14.90 31.32
N ASP A 461 8.86 -16.20 31.07
CA ASP A 461 9.17 -16.68 29.72
C ASP A 461 8.29 -17.89 29.35
N ILE A 462 7.49 -17.77 28.27
CA ILE A 462 6.60 -18.85 27.82
C ILE A 462 7.41 -19.83 26.98
N ASN A 463 8.22 -19.41 26.00
CA ASN A 463 9.09 -20.37 25.28
C ASN A 463 10.45 -20.62 25.97
N LYS A 464 10.73 -19.90 27.07
CA LYS A 464 11.89 -20.06 27.95
C LYS A 464 13.23 -19.99 27.21
N ASP A 465 13.30 -19.10 26.24
CA ASP A 465 14.46 -18.87 25.39
C ASP A 465 15.49 -17.86 25.95
N TYR A 466 15.23 -17.22 27.09
CA TYR A 466 16.28 -16.45 27.73
C TYR A 466 17.29 -17.33 28.48
N TYR A 467 18.50 -17.39 27.91
CA TYR A 467 19.72 -17.78 28.60
C TYR A 467 20.70 -16.62 28.68
N CYS A 468 21.12 -16.28 29.91
CA CYS A 468 22.42 -15.65 30.10
C CYS A 468 23.45 -16.59 29.45
N ARG A 469 24.21 -16.12 28.46
CA ARG A 469 25.43 -16.84 28.05
C ARG A 469 26.30 -17.03 29.29
N GLY A 470 26.34 -18.28 29.80
CA GLY A 470 27.07 -18.68 31.00
C GLY A 470 26.34 -19.74 31.84
N GLY A 471 26.71 -21.02 31.68
CA GLY A 471 26.33 -22.13 32.56
C GLY A 471 25.16 -22.99 32.07
N ASP A 472 24.03 -22.37 31.71
CA ASP A 472 22.79 -23.11 31.45
C ASP A 472 22.72 -23.75 30.05
N ASP A 473 23.44 -23.25 29.04
CA ASP A 473 23.52 -23.87 27.71
C ASP A 473 24.10 -25.30 27.77
N GLU A 474 25.10 -25.50 28.64
CA GLU A 474 25.72 -26.80 28.86
C GLU A 474 24.74 -27.73 29.60
N MET A 475 23.90 -27.19 30.49
CA MET A 475 22.88 -27.98 31.19
C MET A 475 21.73 -28.38 30.27
N LEU A 476 21.24 -27.46 29.43
CA LEU A 476 20.21 -27.76 28.44
C LEU A 476 20.74 -28.74 27.40
N GLY A 477 21.92 -28.48 26.84
CA GLY A 477 22.59 -29.38 25.90
C GLY A 477 22.73 -30.81 26.45
N ALA A 478 23.19 -30.94 27.69
CA ALA A 478 23.29 -32.24 28.36
C ALA A 478 21.89 -32.86 28.62
N PHE A 479 20.89 -32.06 28.96
CA PHE A 479 19.53 -32.55 29.17
C PHE A 479 18.86 -33.05 27.88
N LEU A 480 19.18 -32.48 26.71
CA LEU A 480 18.70 -33.00 25.42
C LEU A 480 19.23 -34.42 25.14
N CYS A 481 20.43 -34.75 25.62
CA CYS A 481 21.03 -36.07 25.50
C CYS A 481 20.42 -37.12 26.45
N VAL A 482 19.62 -36.70 27.44
CA VAL A 482 18.91 -37.59 28.37
C VAL A 482 17.73 -38.26 27.66
N GLY A 483 17.46 -39.54 27.90
CA GLY A 483 16.32 -40.24 27.30
C GLY A 483 14.95 -39.60 27.61
N SER A 484 14.00 -39.71 26.67
CA SER A 484 12.67 -39.06 26.72
C SER A 484 11.86 -39.35 28.00
N THR A 485 11.96 -40.57 28.54
CA THR A 485 11.30 -40.95 29.80
C THR A 485 11.73 -40.06 30.97
N ILE A 486 13.02 -39.80 31.12
CA ILE A 486 13.56 -38.97 32.21
C ILE A 486 13.23 -37.50 31.93
N ARG A 487 13.37 -37.04 30.68
CA ARG A 487 13.03 -35.65 30.30
C ARG A 487 11.58 -35.31 30.65
N ASN A 488 10.63 -36.19 30.30
CA ASN A 488 9.21 -35.98 30.57
C ASN A 488 8.86 -36.08 32.07
N LYS A 489 9.65 -36.80 32.88
CA LYS A 489 9.52 -36.75 34.35
C LYS A 489 9.99 -35.41 34.90
N CYS A 490 11.13 -34.92 34.41
CA CYS A 490 11.67 -33.62 34.78
C CYS A 490 10.70 -32.49 34.41
N LEU A 491 10.08 -32.51 33.22
CA LEU A 491 9.07 -31.52 32.81
C LEU A 491 7.90 -31.36 33.78
N LYS A 492 7.54 -32.42 34.52
CA LYS A 492 6.43 -32.39 35.48
C LYS A 492 6.80 -31.75 36.83
N SER A 493 8.07 -31.40 37.03
CA SER A 493 8.56 -30.70 38.21
C SER A 493 8.02 -29.27 38.24
N LYS A 494 7.28 -28.91 39.30
CA LYS A 494 6.71 -27.56 39.47
C LYS A 494 7.46 -26.69 40.49
N ASP A 495 8.20 -27.33 41.39
CA ASP A 495 8.90 -26.69 42.52
C ASP A 495 10.42 -26.89 42.44
N GLY A 496 10.92 -27.35 41.28
CA GLY A 496 12.32 -27.70 41.06
C GLY A 496 12.70 -29.08 41.58
N TYR A 497 11.76 -29.89 42.08
CA TYR A 497 12.02 -31.25 42.52
C TYR A 497 11.37 -32.29 41.61
N VAL A 498 12.07 -33.41 41.40
CA VAL A 498 11.63 -34.51 40.54
C VAL A 498 11.73 -35.85 41.26
N SER A 499 10.81 -36.77 40.93
CA SER A 499 10.89 -38.16 41.37
C SER A 499 11.63 -39.00 40.33
N LEU A 500 12.88 -39.35 40.62
CA LEU A 500 13.72 -40.24 39.82
C LEU A 500 14.19 -41.41 40.69
N THR A 501 14.28 -42.60 40.10
CA THR A 501 14.98 -43.74 40.73
C THR A 501 16.48 -43.43 40.85
N ASP A 502 17.21 -44.17 41.69
CA ASP A 502 18.67 -44.00 41.80
C ASP A 502 19.39 -44.23 40.47
N SER A 503 18.89 -45.16 39.64
CA SER A 503 19.41 -45.38 38.30
C SER A 503 19.17 -44.17 37.40
N GLU A 504 17.97 -43.61 37.39
CA GLU A 504 17.63 -42.42 36.59
C GLU A 504 18.38 -41.17 37.06
N PHE A 505 18.58 -41.00 38.37
CA PHE A 505 19.41 -39.95 38.95
C PHE A 505 20.88 -40.06 38.51
N LYS A 506 21.39 -41.29 38.39
CA LYS A 506 22.75 -41.53 37.87
C LYS A 506 22.82 -41.25 36.38
N THR A 507 21.80 -41.64 35.61
CA THR A 507 21.71 -41.39 34.17
C THR A 507 21.63 -39.90 33.85
N ILE A 508 20.76 -39.13 34.51
CA ILE A 508 20.61 -37.70 34.24
C ILE A 508 21.93 -36.94 34.48
N ASN A 509 22.69 -37.30 35.53
CA ASN A 509 24.00 -36.70 35.84
C ASN A 509 25.18 -37.30 35.08
N SER A 510 24.97 -38.30 34.21
CA SER A 510 25.99 -38.84 33.30
C SER A 510 25.95 -38.21 31.91
N SER A 511 25.00 -37.31 31.67
CA SER A 511 24.79 -36.70 30.37
C SER A 511 25.84 -35.63 30.07
N THR A 512 26.13 -35.46 28.78
CA THR A 512 27.22 -34.61 28.31
C THR A 512 26.70 -33.49 27.43
N SER A 513 27.30 -32.31 27.55
CA SER A 513 27.20 -31.25 26.55
C SER A 513 28.59 -31.05 25.98
N GLY A 514 28.75 -31.35 24.70
CA GLY A 514 30.08 -31.44 24.10
C GLY A 514 30.96 -32.48 24.78
N ASN A 515 32.20 -32.09 25.11
CA ASN A 515 33.17 -32.95 25.80
C ASN A 515 33.08 -32.95 27.34
N LYS A 516 32.05 -32.33 27.94
CA LYS A 516 31.92 -32.20 29.40
C LYS A 516 30.69 -32.95 29.91
N THR A 517 30.86 -33.69 31.01
CA THR A 517 29.73 -34.20 31.81
C THR A 517 29.17 -33.09 32.67
N ILE A 518 27.85 -32.91 32.64
CA ILE A 518 27.17 -31.83 33.33
C ILE A 518 26.27 -32.41 34.43
N THR A 519 26.34 -31.82 35.63
CA THR A 519 25.46 -32.21 36.74
C THR A 519 24.13 -31.48 36.58
N LEU A 520 23.05 -32.23 36.33
CA LEU A 520 21.71 -31.69 36.09
C LEU A 520 20.81 -31.73 37.33
N ALA A 521 21.14 -32.56 38.32
CA ALA A 521 20.35 -32.71 39.53
C ALA A 521 21.21 -33.05 40.76
N LYS A 522 20.79 -32.60 41.94
CA LYS A 522 21.43 -32.95 43.23
C LYS A 522 20.41 -33.50 44.23
N LYS A 523 20.89 -34.27 45.22
CA LYS A 523 20.06 -34.69 46.35
C LYS A 523 20.09 -33.57 47.42
N GLU A 524 18.92 -33.04 47.79
CA GLU A 524 18.71 -32.11 48.90
C GLU A 524 17.55 -32.62 49.77
N ASN A 525 17.78 -32.78 51.07
CA ASN A 525 16.77 -33.21 52.05
C ASN A 525 15.97 -34.47 51.64
N GLY A 526 16.65 -35.48 51.08
CA GLY A 526 16.04 -36.73 50.63
C GLY A 526 15.23 -36.63 49.33
N LYS A 527 15.19 -35.46 48.69
CA LYS A 527 14.57 -35.22 47.38
C LYS A 527 15.61 -34.93 46.32
N ILE A 528 15.27 -35.13 45.06
CA ILE A 528 16.13 -34.79 43.92
C ILE A 528 15.71 -33.43 43.39
N LYS A 529 16.61 -32.46 43.48
CA LYS A 529 16.43 -31.09 43.00
C LYS A 529 17.11 -30.93 41.65
N LEU A 530 16.37 -30.45 40.66
CA LEU A 530 16.91 -30.05 39.37
C LEU A 530 17.71 -28.77 39.53
N LEU A 531 18.85 -28.72 38.85
CA LEU A 531 19.74 -27.55 38.84
C LEU A 531 19.44 -26.60 37.67
N PHE A 532 18.44 -26.94 36.85
CA PHE A 532 17.97 -26.22 35.69
C PHE A 532 16.43 -26.25 35.66
N ASP A 533 15.82 -25.38 34.85
CA ASP A 533 14.38 -25.42 34.60
C ASP A 533 14.06 -26.32 33.39
N PRO A 534 13.47 -27.52 33.60
CA PRO A 534 13.19 -28.46 32.52
C PRO A 534 12.04 -28.00 31.62
N SER A 535 11.15 -27.14 32.10
CA SER A 535 10.04 -26.63 31.28
C SER A 535 10.52 -25.71 30.17
N ALA A 536 11.79 -25.29 30.20
CA ALA A 536 12.42 -24.59 29.09
C ALA A 536 12.61 -25.43 27.83
N CYS A 537 12.43 -26.75 27.95
CA CYS A 537 12.65 -27.70 26.87
C CYS A 537 11.35 -28.08 26.12
N ASP A 538 10.18 -27.66 26.60
CA ASP A 538 8.88 -27.87 25.95
C ASP A 538 8.49 -26.59 25.20
N VAL A 539 9.11 -26.39 24.04
CA VAL A 539 9.01 -25.15 23.25
C VAL A 539 7.65 -25.03 22.56
N ASN A 540 6.96 -26.16 22.39
CA ASN A 540 5.68 -26.23 21.67
C ASN A 540 4.44 -26.35 22.59
N PHE A 541 4.62 -26.43 23.91
CA PHE A 541 3.57 -26.50 24.95
C PHE A 541 2.68 -27.74 24.90
N ASP A 542 3.18 -28.86 24.39
CA ASP A 542 2.41 -30.11 24.33
C ASP A 542 2.54 -30.96 25.60
N GLY A 543 3.32 -30.52 26.59
CA GLY A 543 3.56 -31.21 27.84
C GLY A 543 4.61 -32.32 27.75
N ALA A 544 5.40 -32.35 26.66
CA ALA A 544 6.47 -33.31 26.44
C ALA A 544 7.72 -32.67 25.80
N VAL A 545 8.91 -33.25 26.03
CA VAL A 545 10.11 -32.90 25.25
C VAL A 545 10.23 -33.88 24.08
N ASN A 546 9.69 -33.47 22.93
CA ASN A 546 9.61 -34.31 21.73
C ASN A 546 10.62 -33.87 20.64
N ILE A 547 10.65 -34.56 19.50
CA ILE A 547 11.64 -34.29 18.43
C ILE A 547 11.54 -32.86 17.86
N CYS A 548 10.35 -32.26 17.82
CA CYS A 548 10.15 -30.88 17.38
C CYS A 548 10.82 -29.91 18.36
N ASP A 549 10.65 -30.12 19.67
CA ASP A 549 11.33 -29.30 20.68
C ASP A 549 12.84 -29.44 20.57
N LEU A 550 13.32 -30.67 20.41
CA LEU A 550 14.75 -30.94 20.23
C LEU A 550 15.31 -30.24 18.98
N VAL A 551 14.58 -30.23 17.86
CA VAL A 551 14.99 -29.55 16.63
C VAL A 551 15.00 -28.03 16.83
N CYS A 552 13.97 -27.46 17.45
CA CYS A 552 13.92 -26.04 17.75
C CYS A 552 15.07 -25.63 18.68
N ILE A 553 15.34 -26.39 19.74
CA ILE A 553 16.42 -26.12 20.68
C ILE A 553 17.80 -26.31 20.03
N ASN A 554 18.00 -27.37 19.24
CA ASN A 554 19.26 -27.60 18.52
C ASN A 554 19.55 -26.46 17.52
N GLN A 555 18.54 -25.99 16.79
CA GLN A 555 18.68 -24.83 15.91
C GLN A 555 18.99 -23.54 16.69
N ARG A 556 18.50 -23.40 17.93
CA ARG A 556 18.76 -22.25 18.82
C ARG A 556 20.18 -22.27 19.42
N LEU A 557 20.68 -23.44 19.82
CA LEU A 557 21.99 -23.61 20.47
C LEU A 557 23.16 -23.72 19.47
N GLY A 558 22.87 -23.99 18.19
CA GLY A 558 23.86 -24.52 17.23
C GLY A 558 24.18 -25.99 17.52
N ASP A 559 24.87 -26.69 16.62
CA ASP A 559 25.15 -28.13 16.73
C ASP A 559 25.87 -28.48 18.06
N PRO A 560 25.17 -29.04 19.07
CA PRO A 560 25.74 -29.31 20.38
C PRO A 560 26.69 -30.51 20.36
N LEU A 561 26.72 -31.26 19.25
CA LEU A 561 27.62 -32.39 19.03
C LEU A 561 28.93 -31.97 18.35
N LYS A 562 29.05 -30.71 17.89
CA LYS A 562 30.27 -30.18 17.24
C LYS A 562 31.20 -29.38 18.14
N LYS A 563 30.87 -29.14 19.41
CA LYS A 563 31.74 -28.41 20.36
C LYS A 563 32.24 -29.30 21.48
#